data_AF-A0A916ZP77-F1
#
_entry.id   AF-A0A916ZP77-F1
#
_cell.length_a   1.000
_cell.length_b   1.000
_cell.length_c   1.000
_cell.angle_alpha   90.00
_cell.angle_beta   90.00
_cell.angle_gamma   90.00
#
_symmetry.space_group_name_H-M   'P 1'
#
loop_
_entity.id
_entity.type
_entity.pdbx_description
1 polymer ?
#
loop_
_entity_poly.entity_id
_entity_poly.type
_entity_poly.pdbx_seq_one_letter_code
_entity_poly.pdbx_strand_id
1 'polypeptide(L)'
;MRLSHGFVRGEALSCIYHGWSYDASGRCVRIPAHPNLTPGQSICVATRAVDETGGIIWLAEERPEAPVPRLAGLSPVRSLTVDAPLPAVEAAAGAKADAVGHIARTDGAPGFLLAAQPDRRTLVHVLVAEAAGPAERVAASRAAEALRRAAEAIREEIAA
;
A
#
# COMPACT_ATOMS: atom_id res chain seq x y z
N MET A 1 18.82 -0.73 11.18
CA MET A 1 17.85 0.39 11.34
C MET A 1 16.86 0.38 10.19
N ARG A 2 15.58 0.73 10.43
CA ARG A 2 14.55 0.78 9.38
C ARG A 2 14.71 2.07 8.56
N LEU A 3 14.81 1.95 7.24
CA LEU A 3 14.92 3.11 6.35
C LEU A 3 13.64 3.95 6.28
N SER A 4 12.49 3.37 6.63
CA SER A 4 11.22 4.10 6.72
C SER A 4 11.20 5.20 7.78
N HIS A 5 12.14 5.20 8.73
CA HIS A 5 12.33 6.29 9.69
C HIS A 5 13.30 7.36 9.18
N GLY A 6 13.84 7.18 7.97
CA GLY A 6 14.76 8.10 7.32
C GLY A 6 14.03 9.28 6.66
N PHE A 7 14.70 9.88 5.68
CA PHE A 7 14.15 11.00 4.91
C PHE A 7 14.73 11.01 3.49
N VAL A 8 13.96 11.56 2.55
CA VAL A 8 14.41 11.76 1.17
C VAL A 8 15.19 13.09 1.07
N ARG A 9 16.31 13.09 0.35
CA ARG A 9 17.06 14.30 -0.06
C ARG A 9 17.41 14.19 -1.54
N GLY A 10 16.80 15.05 -2.36
CA GLY A 10 16.85 14.90 -3.81
C GLY A 10 16.29 13.52 -4.20
N GLU A 11 17.06 12.77 -4.98
CA GLU A 11 16.69 11.43 -5.48
C GLU A 11 17.16 10.27 -4.59
N ALA A 12 17.54 10.53 -3.33
CA ALA A 12 18.11 9.52 -2.44
C ALA A 12 17.41 9.43 -1.08
N LEU A 13 17.22 8.20 -0.59
CA LEU A 13 16.70 7.91 0.75
C LEU A 13 17.86 7.83 1.74
N SER A 14 17.83 8.65 2.79
CA SER A 14 18.89 8.72 3.81
C SER A 14 18.45 8.07 5.12
N CYS A 15 19.28 7.16 5.64
CA CYS A 15 19.08 6.51 6.93
C CYS A 15 19.20 7.52 8.09
N ILE A 16 18.25 7.52 9.03
CA ILE A 16 18.27 8.44 10.18
C ILE A 16 19.44 8.22 11.14
N TYR A 17 20.07 7.04 11.12
CA TYR A 17 21.13 6.73 12.08
C TYR A 17 22.46 7.40 11.72
N HIS A 18 23.02 7.08 10.55
CA HIS A 18 24.33 7.59 10.13
C HIS A 18 24.27 8.46 8.88
N GLY A 19 23.08 8.71 8.35
CA GLY A 19 22.88 9.51 7.14
C GLY A 19 23.38 8.87 5.85
N TRP A 20 23.63 7.56 5.84
CA TRP A 20 23.94 6.83 4.59
C TRP A 20 22.78 7.02 3.61
N SER A 21 23.09 7.42 2.38
CA SER A 21 22.09 7.73 1.36
C SER A 21 22.10 6.68 0.27
N TYR A 22 20.92 6.21 -0.13
CA TYR A 22 20.71 5.18 -1.16
C TYR A 22 19.94 5.77 -2.33
N ASP A 23 20.39 5.50 -3.56
CA ASP A 23 19.67 5.88 -4.78
C ASP A 23 18.49 4.93 -5.07
N ALA A 24 17.76 5.18 -6.17
CA ALA A 24 16.62 4.37 -6.61
C ALA A 24 16.99 2.91 -6.93
N SER A 25 18.27 2.61 -7.24
CA SER A 25 18.73 1.23 -7.43
C SER A 25 18.99 0.50 -6.10
N GLY A 26 18.92 1.22 -4.98
CA GLY A 26 19.23 0.73 -3.64
C GLY A 26 20.71 0.78 -3.30
N ARG A 27 21.58 1.35 -4.16
CA ARG A 27 23.02 1.44 -3.89
C ARG A 27 23.31 2.64 -3.00
N CYS A 28 24.21 2.46 -2.03
CA CYS A 28 24.69 3.58 -1.23
C CYS A 28 25.55 4.50 -2.10
N VAL A 29 25.16 5.77 -2.15
CA VAL A 29 25.85 6.81 -2.94
C VAL A 29 26.60 7.80 -2.07
N ARG A 30 26.35 7.80 -0.75
CA ARG A 30 26.98 8.76 0.17
C ARG A 30 27.10 8.22 1.59
N ILE A 31 28.29 8.32 2.16
CA ILE A 31 28.59 8.06 3.58
C ILE A 31 29.06 9.37 4.24
N PRO A 32 28.23 10.05 5.04
CA PRO A 32 28.56 11.38 5.54
C PRO A 32 29.87 11.47 6.34
N ALA A 33 30.19 10.43 7.12
CA ALA A 33 31.42 10.37 7.91
C ALA A 33 32.70 10.25 7.06
N HIS A 34 32.56 9.83 5.79
CA HIS A 34 33.66 9.64 4.86
C HIS A 34 33.30 10.26 3.50
N PRO A 35 33.24 11.60 3.39
CA PRO A 35 32.68 12.28 2.22
C PRO A 35 33.46 12.05 0.92
N ASN A 36 34.74 11.69 1.02
CA ASN A 36 35.61 11.41 -0.12
C ASN A 36 35.66 9.92 -0.48
N LEU A 37 34.99 9.05 0.30
CA LEU A 37 34.91 7.62 0.04
C LEU A 37 33.82 7.36 -0.99
N THR A 38 34.18 6.62 -2.05
CA THR A 38 33.17 5.99 -2.91
C THR A 38 32.65 4.73 -2.21
N PRO A 39 31.36 4.63 -1.86
CA PRO A 39 30.84 3.45 -1.19
C PRO A 39 31.01 2.19 -2.04
N GLY A 40 31.36 1.07 -1.38
CA GLY A 40 31.49 -0.22 -2.04
C GLY A 40 30.14 -0.75 -2.54
N GLN A 41 30.16 -1.59 -3.59
CA GLN A 41 28.94 -2.12 -4.21
C GLN A 41 28.09 -3.00 -3.29
N SER A 42 28.72 -3.62 -2.29
CA SER A 42 28.04 -4.42 -1.27
C SER A 42 27.24 -3.58 -0.27
N ILE A 43 27.42 -2.26 -0.26
CA ILE A 43 26.65 -1.34 0.57
C ILE A 43 25.39 -0.96 -0.20
N CYS A 44 24.41 -1.85 -0.19
CA CYS A 44 23.13 -1.67 -0.87
C CYS A 44 21.96 -2.18 -0.03
N VAL A 45 20.75 -1.87 -0.47
CA VAL A 45 19.50 -2.40 0.07
C VAL A 45 18.71 -3.13 -1.01
N ALA A 46 17.86 -4.07 -0.58
CA ALA A 46 16.97 -4.76 -1.48
C ALA A 46 15.94 -3.78 -2.07
N THR A 47 15.75 -3.85 -3.38
CA THR A 47 14.71 -3.11 -4.11
C THR A 47 13.65 -4.08 -4.63
N ARG A 48 12.53 -3.54 -5.11
CA ARG A 48 11.43 -4.27 -5.73
C ARG A 48 10.97 -3.52 -6.97
N ALA A 49 10.39 -4.23 -7.93
CA ALA A 49 9.72 -3.61 -9.06
C ALA A 49 8.45 -2.92 -8.56
N VAL A 50 8.31 -1.64 -8.90
CA VAL A 50 7.19 -0.78 -8.51
C VAL A 50 6.66 -0.09 -9.76
N ASP A 51 5.35 0.06 -9.85
CA ASP A 51 4.68 0.83 -10.89
C ASP A 51 3.54 1.64 -10.28
N GLU A 52 3.23 2.80 -10.86
CA GLU A 52 2.11 3.65 -10.44
C GLU A 52 1.07 3.68 -11.57
N THR A 53 -0.14 3.21 -11.29
CA THR A 53 -1.25 3.26 -12.26
C THR A 53 -2.57 3.43 -11.52
N GLY A 54 -3.41 4.35 -12.00
CA GLY A 54 -4.71 4.63 -11.40
C GLY A 54 -4.64 5.27 -10.01
N GLY A 55 -3.55 5.98 -9.70
CA GLY A 55 -3.30 6.57 -8.38
C GLY A 55 -2.99 5.55 -7.28
N ILE A 56 -2.65 4.31 -7.67
CA ILE A 56 -2.22 3.23 -6.79
C ILE A 56 -0.76 2.89 -7.09
N ILE A 57 0.03 2.68 -6.04
CA ILE A 57 1.40 2.18 -6.12
C ILE A 57 1.33 0.65 -6.02
N TRP A 58 1.75 -0.03 -7.07
CA TRP A 58 1.80 -1.48 -7.17
C TRP A 58 3.23 -1.95 -6.92
N LEU A 59 3.37 -3.04 -6.16
CA LEU A 59 4.65 -3.68 -5.91
C LEU A 59 4.54 -5.14 -6.33
N ALA A 60 5.50 -5.60 -7.13
CA ALA A 60 5.60 -7.00 -7.48
C ALA A 60 6.52 -7.70 -6.46
N GLU A 61 6.05 -8.80 -5.87
CA GLU A 61 6.88 -9.62 -4.97
C GLU A 61 8.08 -10.20 -5.71
N GLU A 62 7.82 -10.67 -6.93
CA GLU A 62 8.78 -11.19 -7.89
C GLU A 62 8.79 -10.33 -9.16
N ARG A 63 9.58 -10.73 -10.15
CA ARG A 63 9.57 -10.05 -11.46
C ARG A 63 8.16 -10.14 -12.08
N PRO A 64 7.52 -9.01 -12.43
CA PRO A 64 6.17 -9.03 -12.99
C PRO A 64 6.19 -9.68 -14.38
N GLU A 65 5.28 -10.65 -14.58
CA GLU A 65 5.08 -11.32 -15.87
C GLU A 65 3.99 -10.63 -16.73
N ALA A 66 3.19 -9.77 -16.12
CA ALA A 66 2.11 -9.02 -16.75
C ALA A 66 2.12 -7.55 -16.29
N PRO A 67 1.54 -6.63 -17.07
CA PRO A 67 1.33 -5.24 -16.66
C PRO A 67 0.42 -5.14 -15.43
N VAL A 68 0.54 -4.02 -14.70
CA VAL A 68 -0.36 -3.74 -13.58
C VAL A 68 -1.82 -3.61 -14.04
N PRO A 69 -2.79 -4.09 -13.23
CA PRO A 69 -4.21 -3.96 -13.57
C PRO A 69 -4.65 -2.51 -13.71
N ARG A 70 -5.53 -2.23 -14.68
CA ARG A 70 -6.17 -0.91 -14.82
C ARG A 70 -7.49 -0.87 -14.07
N LEU A 71 -7.61 0.06 -13.13
CA LEU A 71 -8.85 0.36 -12.40
C LEU A 71 -9.66 1.43 -13.14
N ALA A 72 -10.14 1.12 -14.34
CA ALA A 72 -10.79 2.09 -15.21
C ALA A 72 -12.07 2.68 -14.60
N GLY A 73 -12.21 4.01 -14.64
CA GLY A 73 -13.37 4.73 -14.11
C GLY A 73 -13.40 4.84 -12.58
N LEU A 74 -12.33 4.42 -11.89
CA LEU A 74 -12.22 4.48 -10.44
C LEU A 74 -11.10 5.44 -10.00
N SER A 75 -11.31 6.11 -8.88
CA SER A 75 -10.38 7.03 -8.25
C SER A 75 -10.15 6.62 -6.79
N PRO A 76 -8.89 6.48 -6.34
CA PRO A 76 -8.60 6.19 -4.95
C PRO A 76 -8.88 7.41 -4.07
N VAL A 77 -9.43 7.16 -2.88
CA VAL A 77 -9.74 8.19 -1.88
C VAL A 77 -8.72 8.19 -0.75
N ARG A 78 -8.42 7.00 -0.21
CA ARG A 78 -7.46 6.80 0.88
C ARG A 78 -7.13 5.32 1.00
N SER A 79 -6.10 5.04 1.80
CA SER A 79 -5.73 3.69 2.22
C SER A 79 -5.83 3.59 3.74
N LEU A 80 -6.09 2.38 4.24
CA LEU A 80 -6.02 2.06 5.66
C LEU A 80 -5.54 0.62 5.84
N THR A 81 -4.78 0.38 6.89
CA THR A 81 -4.46 -0.97 7.33
C THR A 81 -5.54 -1.43 8.31
N VAL A 82 -6.16 -2.57 8.01
CA VAL A 82 -7.14 -3.23 8.87
C VAL A 82 -6.44 -4.36 9.61
N ASP A 83 -6.60 -4.41 10.93
CA ASP A 83 -6.02 -5.47 11.75
C ASP A 83 -6.87 -6.74 11.71
N ALA A 84 -7.12 -7.23 10.49
CA ALA A 84 -7.90 -8.42 10.20
C ALA A 84 -7.40 -9.10 8.92
N PRO A 85 -7.47 -10.45 8.83
CA PRO A 85 -7.07 -11.16 7.63
C PRO A 85 -8.08 -10.95 6.50
N LEU A 86 -7.64 -11.17 5.25
CA LEU A 86 -8.44 -10.96 4.04
C LEU A 86 -9.89 -11.53 4.15
N PRO A 87 -10.12 -12.77 4.62
CA PRO A 87 -11.48 -13.32 4.69
C PRO A 87 -12.42 -12.55 5.62
N ALA A 88 -11.91 -11.96 6.70
CA ALA A 88 -12.71 -11.15 7.62
C ALA A 88 -13.09 -9.80 7.00
N VAL A 89 -12.18 -9.21 6.21
CA VAL A 89 -12.47 -7.98 5.46
C VAL A 89 -13.51 -8.23 4.36
N GLU A 90 -13.39 -9.34 3.63
CA GLU A 90 -14.39 -9.75 2.63
C GLU A 90 -15.76 -10.01 3.26
N ALA A 91 -15.79 -10.68 4.42
CA ALA A 91 -17.03 -10.91 5.17
C ALA A 91 -17.69 -9.59 5.61
N ALA A 92 -16.90 -8.66 6.15
CA ALA A 92 -17.38 -7.32 6.51
C ALA A 92 -17.84 -6.50 5.30
N ALA A 93 -17.19 -6.68 4.14
CA ALA A 93 -17.57 -6.01 2.90
C ALA A 93 -18.82 -6.62 2.25
N GLY A 94 -19.20 -7.84 2.65
CA GLY A 94 -20.30 -8.62 2.07
C GLY A 94 -20.00 -9.16 0.67
N ALA A 95 -18.73 -9.18 0.25
CA ALA A 95 -18.33 -9.57 -1.10
C ALA A 95 -16.89 -10.11 -1.12
N LYS A 96 -16.61 -10.98 -2.09
CA LYS A 96 -15.27 -11.52 -2.35
C LYS A 96 -14.52 -10.62 -3.31
N ALA A 97 -13.21 -10.49 -3.07
CA ALA A 97 -12.33 -9.84 -4.01
C ALA A 97 -12.12 -10.71 -5.25
N ASP A 98 -11.93 -10.08 -6.41
CA ASP A 98 -11.50 -10.75 -7.62
C ASP A 98 -10.00 -11.14 -7.56
N ALA A 99 -9.48 -11.68 -8.67
CA ALA A 99 -8.09 -12.14 -8.77
C ALA A 99 -7.04 -11.05 -8.51
N VAL A 100 -7.40 -9.77 -8.65
CA VAL A 100 -6.50 -8.63 -8.40
C VAL A 100 -6.76 -7.97 -7.05
N GLY A 101 -7.65 -8.55 -6.22
CA GLY A 101 -7.97 -8.02 -4.90
C GLY A 101 -9.11 -7.00 -4.92
N HIS A 102 -9.80 -6.79 -6.04
CA HIS A 102 -10.81 -5.75 -6.17
C HIS A 102 -12.23 -6.24 -5.84
N ILE A 103 -12.94 -5.47 -5.02
CA ILE A 103 -14.37 -5.59 -4.72
C ILE A 103 -15.08 -4.43 -5.40
N ALA A 104 -15.76 -4.72 -6.51
CA ALA A 104 -16.60 -3.76 -7.21
C ALA A 104 -17.93 -3.53 -6.47
N ARG A 105 -18.50 -2.34 -6.64
CA ARG A 105 -19.82 -1.97 -6.11
C ARG A 105 -20.67 -1.28 -7.18
N THR A 106 -21.93 -1.65 -7.26
CA THR A 106 -22.91 -1.10 -8.22
C THR A 106 -24.04 -0.32 -7.53
N ASP A 107 -24.07 -0.35 -6.20
CA ASP A 107 -25.09 0.25 -5.31
C ASP A 107 -24.72 1.67 -4.85
N GLY A 108 -23.68 2.28 -5.44
CA GLY A 108 -23.14 3.57 -5.00
C GLY A 108 -22.31 3.50 -3.72
N ALA A 109 -22.12 2.32 -3.12
CA ALA A 109 -21.14 2.12 -2.06
C ALA A 109 -19.71 2.19 -2.65
N PRO A 110 -18.69 2.51 -1.82
CA PRO A 110 -17.31 2.49 -2.30
C PRO A 110 -16.85 1.08 -2.62
N GLY A 111 -16.08 0.95 -3.71
CA GLY A 111 -15.30 -0.26 -3.98
C GLY A 111 -14.04 -0.33 -3.11
N PHE A 112 -13.43 -1.51 -3.06
CA PHE A 112 -12.20 -1.73 -2.30
C PHE A 112 -11.18 -2.49 -3.12
N LEU A 113 -9.91 -2.12 -3.02
CA LEU A 113 -8.78 -2.96 -3.46
C LEU A 113 -8.06 -3.45 -2.21
N LEU A 114 -8.00 -4.78 -2.06
CA LEU A 114 -7.49 -5.47 -0.89
C LEU A 114 -6.13 -6.10 -1.20
N ALA A 115 -5.17 -5.88 -0.32
CA ALA A 115 -3.88 -6.55 -0.36
C ALA A 115 -3.59 -7.18 1.01
N ALA A 116 -3.44 -8.51 1.05
CA ALA A 116 -3.04 -9.21 2.26
C ALA A 116 -1.64 -8.72 2.70
N GLN A 117 -1.44 -8.60 4.01
CA GLN A 117 -0.19 -8.15 4.61
C GLN A 117 0.30 -9.19 5.62
N PRO A 118 1.60 -9.16 5.98
CA PRO A 118 2.11 -9.92 7.10
C PRO A 118 1.32 -9.67 8.40
N ASP A 119 1.42 -10.62 9.33
CA ASP A 119 0.79 -10.55 10.66
C ASP A 119 -0.76 -10.56 10.63
N ARG A 120 -1.37 -11.20 9.62
CA ARG A 120 -2.83 -11.30 9.45
C ARG A 120 -3.53 -9.94 9.34
N ARG A 121 -2.87 -8.98 8.70
CA ARG A 121 -3.44 -7.65 8.38
C ARG A 121 -3.84 -7.57 6.91
N THR A 122 -4.69 -6.60 6.58
CA THR A 122 -5.07 -6.32 5.20
C THR A 122 -4.92 -4.83 4.93
N LEU A 123 -4.22 -4.46 3.86
CA LEU A 123 -4.23 -3.11 3.34
C LEU A 123 -5.47 -2.94 2.46
N VAL A 124 -6.26 -1.91 2.75
CA VAL A 124 -7.49 -1.60 2.02
C VAL A 124 -7.33 -0.23 1.36
N HIS A 125 -7.42 -0.20 0.03
CA HIS A 125 -7.59 1.05 -0.73
C HIS A 125 -9.07 1.27 -1.02
N VAL A 126 -9.56 2.46 -0.70
CA VAL A 126 -10.95 2.86 -0.90
C VAL A 126 -11.08 3.49 -2.27
N LEU A 127 -11.95 2.94 -3.10
CA LEU A 127 -12.17 3.38 -4.49
C LEU A 127 -13.59 3.94 -4.65
N VAL A 128 -13.71 5.00 -5.43
CA VAL A 128 -15.00 5.57 -5.87
C VAL A 128 -14.99 5.78 -7.37
N ALA A 129 -16.16 6.02 -7.99
CA ALA A 129 -16.21 6.46 -9.37
C ALA A 129 -15.39 7.75 -9.57
N GLU A 130 -14.69 7.91 -10.70
CA GLU A 130 -13.93 9.13 -10.98
C GLU A 130 -14.77 10.40 -10.90
N ALA A 131 -16.03 10.33 -11.34
CA ALA A 131 -16.99 11.43 -11.29
C ALA A 131 -17.49 11.77 -9.87
N ALA A 132 -17.10 11.00 -8.84
CA ALA A 132 -17.59 11.18 -7.48
C ALA A 132 -17.20 12.56 -6.91
N GLY A 133 -18.19 13.28 -6.43
CA GLY A 133 -18.04 14.58 -5.79
C GLY A 133 -17.48 14.49 -4.37
N PRO A 134 -17.19 15.64 -3.73
CA PRO A 134 -16.60 15.68 -2.39
C PRO A 134 -17.43 14.96 -1.32
N ALA A 135 -18.76 15.07 -1.36
CA ALA A 135 -19.65 14.43 -0.39
C ALA A 135 -19.56 12.89 -0.47
N GLU A 136 -19.52 12.33 -1.68
CA GLU A 136 -19.39 10.89 -1.91
C GLU A 136 -18.01 10.37 -1.47
N ARG A 137 -16.94 11.13 -1.74
CA ARG A 137 -15.59 10.80 -1.27
C ARG A 137 -15.49 10.80 0.26
N VAL A 138 -16.13 11.76 0.93
CA VAL A 138 -16.20 11.79 2.41
C VAL A 138 -17.01 10.60 2.93
N ALA A 139 -18.15 10.29 2.31
CA ALA A 139 -18.95 9.14 2.68
C ALA A 139 -18.18 7.82 2.51
N ALA A 140 -17.47 7.65 1.40
CA ALA A 140 -16.59 6.51 1.14
C ALA A 140 -15.49 6.36 2.20
N SER A 141 -14.82 7.46 2.55
CA SER A 141 -13.81 7.47 3.63
C SER A 141 -14.39 7.04 4.98
N ARG A 142 -15.62 7.44 5.31
CA ARG A 142 -16.30 7.05 6.56
C ARG A 142 -16.75 5.60 6.53
N ALA A 143 -17.29 5.13 5.40
CA ALA A 143 -17.69 3.74 5.21
C ALA A 143 -16.50 2.78 5.38
N ALA A 144 -15.29 3.21 4.98
CA ALA A 144 -14.07 2.44 5.19
C ALA A 144 -13.72 2.26 6.69
N GLU A 145 -14.00 3.23 7.55
CA GLU A 145 -13.84 3.06 9.00
C GLU A 145 -14.86 2.08 9.58
N ALA A 146 -16.10 2.08 9.07
CA ALA A 146 -17.11 1.11 9.47
C ALA A 146 -16.72 -0.31 9.05
N LEU A 147 -16.23 -0.48 7.80
CA LEU A 147 -15.67 -1.74 7.31
C LEU A 147 -14.55 -2.25 8.21
N ARG A 148 -13.59 -1.38 8.56
CA ARG A 148 -12.46 -1.74 9.45
C ARG A 148 -12.96 -2.29 10.78
N ARG A 149 -13.86 -1.58 11.46
CA ARG A 149 -14.39 -2.01 12.76
C ARG A 149 -15.12 -3.35 12.67
N ALA A 150 -15.93 -3.54 11.63
CA ALA A 150 -16.64 -4.81 11.42
C ALA A 150 -15.67 -5.97 11.16
N ALA A 151 -14.66 -5.77 10.33
CA ALA A 151 -13.66 -6.79 10.03
C ALA A 151 -12.80 -7.16 11.25
N GLU A 152 -12.39 -6.17 12.05
CA GLU A 152 -11.63 -6.38 13.29
C GLU A 152 -12.46 -7.15 14.33
N ALA A 153 -13.76 -6.88 14.45
CA ALA A 153 -14.67 -7.65 15.32
C ALA A 153 -14.83 -9.11 14.85
N ILE A 154 -15.00 -9.35 13.55
CA ILE A 154 -15.09 -10.71 12.99
C ILE A 154 -13.80 -11.50 13.26
N ARG A 155 -12.63 -10.84 13.21
CA ARG A 155 -11.36 -11.50 13.55
C ARG A 155 -11.36 -11.97 15.01
N GLU A 156 -11.84 -11.15 15.94
CA GLU A 156 -11.91 -11.51 17.36
C GLU A 156 -12.79 -12.74 17.58
N GLU A 157 -13.93 -12.83 16.88
CA GLU A 157 -14.81 -14.00 16.92
C GLU A 157 -14.16 -15.28 16.38
N ILE A 158 -13.34 -15.17 15.33
CA ILE A 158 -12.59 -16.32 14.76
C ILE A 158 -11.43 -16.76 15.67
N ALA A 159 -10.94 -15.86 16.52
CA ALA A 159 -9.81 -16.12 17.42
C ALA A 159 -10.23 -16.65 18.81
N ALA A 160 -11.52 -16.56 19.15
CA ALA A 160 -12.12 -17.07 20.39
C ALA A 160 -12.52 -18.54 20.27
#